data_AF-A0A662IL75-F1
#
_entry.id   AF-A0A662IL75-F1
#
_cell.length_a   1.000
_cell.length_b   1.000
_cell.length_c   1.000
_cell.angle_alpha   90.00
_cell.angle_beta   90.00
_cell.angle_gamma   90.00
#
_symmetry.space_group_name_H-M   'P 1'
#
loop_
_entity.id
_entity.type
_entity.pdbx_description
1 polymer ?
#
loop_
_entity_poly.entity_id
_entity_poly.type
_entity_poly.pdbx_seq_one_letter_code
_entity_poly.pdbx_strand_id
1 'polypeptide(L)'
;ESELRSKTKSACENMKNTRPLRTEYPVNLEIRLLNSAYADTAELIPGVMRLDALTIRYKARDIIEAYKVMELVALSAAGTRAVISDLSSL
;
A
#
# COMPACT_ATOMS: atom_id res chain seq x y z
N GLU A 1 29.48 -4.07 -1.15
CA GLU A 1 29.51 -4.00 0.34
C GLU A 1 30.03 -2.66 0.88
N SER A 2 31.15 -2.13 0.35
CA SER A 2 31.73 -0.85 0.79
C SER A 2 30.75 0.34 0.72
N GLU A 3 29.92 0.39 -0.32
CA GLU A 3 28.92 1.46 -0.49
C GLU A 3 27.84 1.44 0.60
N LEU A 4 27.23 0.28 0.87
CA LEU A 4 26.21 0.14 1.92
C LEU A 4 26.79 0.55 3.29
N ARG A 5 28.00 0.07 3.62
CA ARG A 5 28.67 0.45 4.89
C ARG A 5 28.88 1.97 4.98
N SER A 6 29.34 2.61 3.91
CA SER A 6 29.55 4.06 3.85
C SER A 6 28.24 4.85 4.00
N LYS A 7 27.17 4.43 3.31
CA LYS A 7 25.86 5.09 3.36
C LYS A 7 25.19 4.93 4.72
N THR A 8 25.26 3.74 5.33
CA THR A 8 24.73 3.51 6.69
C THR A 8 25.45 4.39 7.72
N LYS A 9 26.79 4.45 7.67
CA LYS A 9 27.57 5.33 8.56
C LYS A 9 27.11 6.79 8.43
N SER A 10 27.03 7.30 7.18
CA SER A 10 26.60 8.66 6.90
C SER A 10 25.18 8.95 7.39
N ALA A 11 24.27 7.98 7.26
CA ALA A 11 22.88 8.10 7.74
C ALA A 11 22.81 8.17 9.28
N CYS A 12 23.57 7.33 9.98
CA CYS A 12 23.65 7.36 11.45
C CYS A 12 24.25 8.68 11.96
N GLU A 13 25.29 9.20 11.30
CA GLU A 13 25.91 10.48 11.64
C GLU A 13 24.92 11.65 11.44
N ASN A 14 24.07 11.58 10.42
CA ASN A 14 23.08 12.62 10.13
C ASN A 14 21.73 12.45 10.86
N MET A 15 21.59 11.44 11.72
CA MET A 15 20.30 11.09 12.35
C MET A 15 19.65 12.26 13.10
N LYS A 16 20.45 13.10 13.77
CA LYS A 16 19.96 14.27 14.52
C LYS A 16 19.35 15.35 13.61
N ASN A 17 19.72 15.39 12.33
CA ASN A 17 19.21 16.35 11.35
C ASN A 17 18.03 15.79 10.55
N THR A 18 17.78 14.48 10.62
CA THR A 18 16.66 13.81 9.95
C THR A 18 15.38 13.99 10.76
N ARG A 19 14.38 14.63 10.18
CA ARG A 19 13.09 14.84 10.83
C ARG A 19 12.16 13.65 10.58
N PRO A 20 11.35 13.24 11.57
CA PRO A 20 10.28 12.28 11.33
C PRO A 20 9.33 12.78 10.24
N LEU A 21 8.92 11.89 9.35
CA LEU A 21 7.87 12.18 8.39
C LEU A 21 6.55 12.35 9.16
N ARG A 22 5.95 13.54 9.08
CA ARG A 22 4.64 13.83 9.67
C ARG A 22 3.59 13.77 8.58
N THR A 23 2.49 13.07 8.85
CA THR A 23 1.35 12.96 7.93
C THR A 23 0.23 13.88 8.40
N GLU A 24 -0.57 14.39 7.48
CA GLU A 24 -1.83 15.04 7.80
C GLU A 24 -2.90 13.97 8.08
N TYR A 25 -3.80 14.27 9.02
CA TYR A 25 -4.88 13.36 9.44
C TYR A 25 -6.24 14.01 9.17
N PRO A 26 -7.25 13.24 8.73
CA PRO A 26 -7.20 11.80 8.41
C PRO A 26 -6.37 11.51 7.15
N VAL A 27 -5.76 10.33 7.10
CA VAL A 27 -4.93 9.90 5.96
C VAL A 27 -5.85 9.50 4.81
N ASN A 28 -5.76 10.21 3.69
CA ASN A 28 -6.39 9.80 2.44
C ASN A 28 -5.46 8.83 1.72
N LEU A 29 -5.71 7.53 1.90
CA LEU A 29 -4.96 6.47 1.24
C LEU A 29 -5.52 6.28 -0.17
N GLU A 30 -4.67 6.43 -1.18
CA GLU A 30 -4.98 6.10 -2.57
C GLU A 30 -4.04 5.02 -3.07
N ILE A 31 -4.62 3.97 -3.64
CA ILE A 31 -3.87 2.82 -4.16
C ILE A 31 -4.27 2.62 -5.61
N ARG A 32 -3.28 2.69 -6.51
CA ARG A 32 -3.42 2.27 -7.90
C ARG A 32 -2.98 0.83 -8.04
N LEU A 33 -3.89 -0.02 -8.51
CA LEU A 33 -3.69 -1.45 -8.67
C LEU A 33 -3.29 -1.78 -10.11
N LEU A 34 -2.71 -2.96 -10.31
CA LEU A 34 -2.19 -3.40 -11.61
C LEU A 34 -3.27 -3.90 -12.57
N ASN A 35 -4.43 -4.30 -12.04
CA ASN A 35 -5.54 -4.88 -12.79
C ASN A 35 -6.86 -4.43 -12.13
N SER A 36 -7.89 -4.19 -12.95
CA SER A 36 -9.23 -3.84 -12.48
C SER A 36 -9.83 -4.91 -11.58
N ALA A 37 -9.54 -6.20 -11.81
CA ALA A 37 -10.01 -7.30 -10.94
C ALA A 37 -9.51 -7.16 -9.49
N TYR A 38 -8.31 -6.61 -9.27
CA TYR A 38 -7.79 -6.37 -7.92
C TYR A 38 -8.52 -5.21 -7.25
N ALA A 39 -8.90 -4.20 -8.02
CA ALA A 39 -9.70 -3.09 -7.51
C ALA A 39 -11.13 -3.55 -7.19
N ASP A 40 -11.71 -4.45 -7.98
CA ASP A 40 -13.02 -5.05 -7.73
C ASP A 40 -13.06 -5.77 -6.38
N THR A 41 -12.03 -6.58 -6.06
CA THR A 41 -11.98 -7.29 -4.77
C THR A 41 -11.60 -6.39 -3.60
N ALA A 42 -10.76 -5.38 -3.81
CA ALA A 42 -10.45 -4.38 -2.79
C ALA A 42 -11.68 -3.53 -2.40
N GLU A 43 -12.59 -3.27 -3.34
CA GLU A 43 -13.83 -2.52 -3.11
C GLU A 43 -14.82 -3.24 -2.18
N LEU A 44 -14.64 -4.55 -1.96
CA LEU A 44 -15.42 -5.31 -0.96
C LEU A 44 -15.09 -4.92 0.49
N ILE A 45 -13.96 -4.24 0.72
CA ILE A 45 -13.57 -3.76 2.04
C ILE A 45 -14.44 -2.54 2.41
N PRO A 46 -15.18 -2.56 3.53
CA PRO A 46 -16.02 -1.43 3.94
C PRO A 46 -15.25 -0.10 4.01
N GLY A 47 -15.78 0.92 3.36
CA GLY A 47 -15.20 2.27 3.32
C GLY A 47 -14.15 2.49 2.23
N VAL A 48 -13.77 1.45 1.49
CA VAL A 48 -13.03 1.63 0.22
C VAL A 48 -14.01 2.15 -0.83
N MET A 49 -13.58 3.17 -1.59
CA MET A 49 -14.32 3.70 -2.73
C MET A 49 -13.48 3.64 -3.98
N ARG A 50 -14.06 3.24 -5.09
CA ARG A 50 -13.38 3.26 -6.38
C ARG A 50 -13.40 4.65 -7.00
N LEU A 51 -12.23 5.13 -7.43
CA LEU A 51 -12.08 6.42 -8.11
C LEU A 51 -12.07 6.26 -9.63
N ASP A 52 -11.42 5.21 -10.13
CA ASP A 52 -11.32 4.89 -11.55
C ASP A 52 -11.10 3.38 -11.76
N ALA A 53 -10.80 2.97 -13.01
CA ALA A 53 -10.61 1.57 -13.39
C ALA A 53 -9.57 0.82 -12.53
N LEU A 54 -8.57 1.50 -11.96
CA LEU A 54 -7.46 0.88 -11.23
C LEU A 54 -7.23 1.49 -9.85
N THR A 55 -7.81 2.65 -9.56
CA THR A 55 -7.54 3.40 -8.34
C THR A 55 -8.68 3.30 -7.35
N ILE A 56 -8.34 2.96 -6.10
CA ILE A 56 -9.23 2.99 -4.94
C ILE A 56 -8.76 4.01 -3.92
N ARG A 57 -9.70 4.53 -3.12
CA ARG A 57 -9.46 5.45 -2.01
C ARG A 57 -10.03 4.89 -0.71
N TYR A 58 -9.32 5.12 0.38
CA TYR A 58 -9.78 4.85 1.74
C TYR A 58 -9.40 6.02 2.66
N LYS A 59 -10.33 6.44 3.52
CA LYS A 59 -10.11 7.52 4.50
C LYS A 59 -9.79 6.92 5.87
N ALA A 60 -8.51 6.79 6.19
CA ALA A 60 -8.04 6.24 7.46
C ALA A 60 -7.91 7.33 8.54
N ARG A 61 -8.24 6.99 9.79
CA ARG A 61 -8.13 7.88 10.95
C ARG A 61 -6.67 8.23 11.28
N ASP A 62 -5.77 7.28 11.04
CA ASP A 62 -4.34 7.42 11.29
C ASP A 62 -3.52 6.56 10.31
N ILE A 63 -2.19 6.67 10.43
CA ILE A 63 -1.27 5.95 9.55
C ILE A 63 -1.29 4.43 9.80
N ILE A 64 -1.62 3.99 11.01
CA ILE A 64 -1.67 2.57 11.37
C ILE A 64 -2.87 1.90 10.67
N GLU A 65 -4.04 2.53 10.70
CA GLU A 65 -5.22 2.07 9.96
C GLU A 65 -4.96 2.08 8.45
N ALA A 66 -4.29 3.11 7.92
CA ALA A 66 -3.92 3.15 6.50
C ALA A 66 -3.03 1.96 6.09
N TYR A 67 -1.99 1.62 6.86
CA TYR A 67 -1.13 0.48 6.57
C TYR A 67 -1.86 -0.86 6.67
N LYS A 68 -2.78 -1.02 7.63
CA LYS A 68 -3.60 -2.25 7.76
C LYS A 68 -4.51 -2.44 6.54
N VAL A 69 -5.16 -1.37 6.07
CA VAL A 69 -6.01 -1.43 4.87
C VAL A 69 -5.16 -1.69 3.63
N MET A 70 -4.00 -1.04 3.50
CA MET A 70 -3.07 -1.29 2.39
C MET A 70 -2.63 -2.77 2.35
N GLU A 71 -2.31 -3.36 3.51
CA GLU A 71 -1.94 -4.78 3.61
C GLU A 71 -3.10 -5.70 3.21
N LEU A 72 -4.32 -5.42 3.68
CA LEU A 72 -5.51 -6.19 3.30
C LEU A 72 -5.78 -6.11 1.78
N VAL A 73 -5.63 -4.92 1.18
CA VAL A 73 -5.74 -4.73 -0.28
C VAL A 73 -4.67 -5.54 -1.03
N ALA A 74 -3.44 -5.60 -0.53
CA ALA A 74 -2.39 -6.41 -1.14
C ALA A 74 -2.71 -7.92 -1.08
N LEU A 75 -3.22 -8.39 0.06
CA LEU A 75 -3.64 -9.78 0.25
C LEU A 75 -4.86 -10.13 -0.62
N SER A 76 -5.86 -9.24 -0.73
CA SER A 76 -7.03 -9.46 -1.60
C SER A 76 -6.61 -9.53 -3.07
N ALA A 77 -5.70 -8.66 -3.51
CA ALA A 77 -5.14 -8.69 -4.87
C ALA A 77 -4.38 -10.00 -5.14
N ALA A 78 -3.57 -10.46 -4.19
CA ALA A 78 -2.86 -11.74 -4.30
C ALA A 78 -3.83 -12.93 -4.40
N GLY A 79 -4.87 -12.96 -3.55
CA GLY A 79 -5.91 -13.98 -3.60
C GLY A 79 -6.68 -13.97 -4.94
N THR A 80 -7.02 -12.77 -5.43
CA THR A 80 -7.68 -12.60 -6.74
C THR A 80 -6.82 -13.16 -7.86
N ARG A 81 -5.51 -12.86 -7.84
CA ARG A 81 -4.57 -13.39 -8.83
C ARG A 81 -4.51 -14.91 -8.80
N ALA A 82 -4.47 -15.53 -7.62
CA ALA A 82 -4.44 -16.98 -7.49
C ALA A 82 -5.69 -17.63 -8.11
N VAL A 83 -6.88 -17.12 -7.77
CA VAL A 83 -8.15 -17.61 -8.33
C VAL A 83 -8.21 -17.46 -9.85
N ILE A 84 -7.78 -16.32 -10.40
CA ILE A 84 -7.76 -16.10 -11.85
C ILE A 84 -6.76 -17.03 -12.55
N SER A 85 -5.57 -17.22 -11.95
CA SER A 85 -4.54 -18.11 -12.50
C SER A 85 -5.03 -19.55 -12.58
N ASP A 86 -5.67 -20.05 -11.52
CA ASP A 86 -6.21 -21.41 -11.48
C ASP A 86 -7.29 -21.60 -12.55
N LEU A 87 -8.19 -20.62 -12.70
CA LEU A 87 -9.22 -20.67 -13.74
C LEU A 87 -8.64 -20.66 -15.16
N SER A 88 -7.55 -19.94 -15.40
CA SER A 88 -6.89 -19.91 -16.71
C SER A 88 -6.13 -21.20 -17.05
N SER A 89 -5.91 -22.07 -16.06
CA SER A 89 -5.23 -23.36 -16.21
C SER A 89 -6.18 -24.55 -16.45
N LEU A 90 -7.50 -24.30 -16.37
CA LEU A 90 -8.58 -25.24 -16.70
C LEU A 90 -8.97 -25.12 -18.18
#